data_AF-A0AA37ABV3-F1
#
_entry.id   AF-A0AA37ABV3-F1
#
_cell.length_a   1.000
_cell.length_b   1.000
_cell.length_c   1.000
_cell.angle_alpha   90.00
_cell.angle_beta   90.00
_cell.angle_gamma   90.00
#
_symmetry.space_group_name_H-M   'P 1'
#
loop_
_entity.id
_entity.type
_entity.pdbx_description
1 polymer ?
#
loop_
_entity_poly.entity_id
_entity_poly.type
_entity_poly.pdbx_seq_one_letter_code
_entity_poly.pdbx_strand_id
1 'polypeptide(L)' 'MPRCNIREENPAKYAQVKAEQEKLRAECSQSSSITLARLCPYCGHKIEILSRGTHGYAFTKCPNCGENVGFPPVSFRLA' A
#
# COMPACT_ATOMS: atom_id res chain seq x y z
N MET A 1 0.01 -13.43 20.09
CA MET A 1 1.11 -12.45 19.98
C MET A 1 0.69 -11.19 20.72
N PRO A 2 1.39 -10.76 21.79
CA PRO A 2 1.15 -9.45 22.39
C PRO A 2 1.43 -8.33 21.36
N ARG A 3 0.70 -7.22 21.42
CA ARG A 3 0.93 -6.07 20.55
C ARG A 3 2.25 -5.40 20.96
N CYS A 4 3.24 -5.39 20.07
CA CYS A 4 4.49 -4.65 20.28
C CYS A 4 4.23 -3.14 20.17
N ASN A 5 4.55 -2.39 21.23
CA ASN A 5 4.55 -0.93 21.21
C ASN A 5 5.98 -0.41 21.07
N ILE A 6 6.53 -0.47 19.85
CA ILE A 6 7.92 -0.09 19.56
C ILE A 6 8.24 1.36 19.94
N ARG A 7 7.23 2.23 20.06
CA ARG A 7 7.40 3.62 20.51
C ARG A 7 7.86 3.72 21.95
N GLU A 8 7.31 2.88 22.82
CA GLU A 8 7.65 2.82 24.24
C GLU A 8 8.86 1.92 24.48
N GLU A 9 8.94 0.79 23.76
CA GLU A 9 9.99 -0.20 23.92
C GLU A 9 11.36 0.28 23.39
N ASN A 10 11.38 1.00 22.26
CA ASN A 10 12.61 1.56 21.70
C ASN A 10 12.35 2.87 20.93
N PRO A 11 12.27 4.01 21.65
CA PRO A 11 11.97 5.32 21.05
C PRO A 11 13.00 5.75 19.98
N ALA A 12 14.27 5.43 20.16
CA ALA A 12 15.34 5.79 19.24
C ALA A 12 15.17 5.08 17.88
N LYS A 13 14.94 3.76 17.91
CA LYS A 13 14.65 2.98 16.70
C LYS A 13 13.37 3.45 16.03
N TYR A 14 12.33 3.75 16.80
CA TYR A 14 11.09 4.29 16.26
C TYR A 14 11.32 5.61 15.50
N ALA A 15 12.06 6.55 16.10
CA ALA A 15 12.38 7.82 15.46
C ALA A 15 13.18 7.66 14.16
N GLN A 16 14.19 6.78 14.16
CA GLN A 16 14.98 6.47 12.96
C GLN A 16 14.10 5.91 11.84
N VAL A 17 13.35 4.84 12.13
CA VAL A 17 12.48 4.21 11.12
C VAL A 17 11.42 5.18 10.63
N LYS A 18 10.86 6.03 11.50
CA LYS A 18 9.91 7.05 11.09
C LYS A 18 10.51 8.03 10.07
N ALA A 19 11.73 8.53 10.32
CA ALA A 19 12.42 9.42 9.39
C ALA A 19 12.70 8.74 8.04
N GLU A 20 13.14 7.48 8.05
CA GLU A 20 13.36 6.68 6.84
C GLU A 20 12.06 6.49 6.03
N GLN A 21 10.94 6.21 6.70
CA GLN A 21 9.63 6.05 6.07
C GLN A 21 9.10 7.37 5.48
N GLU A 22 9.32 8.50 6.15
CA GLU A 22 8.96 9.82 5.63
C GLU A 22 9.77 10.16 4.38
N LYS A 23 11.08 9.89 4.38
CA LYS A 23 11.94 10.05 3.20
C LYS A 23 11.49 9.18 2.03
N LEU A 24 11.23 7.90 2.28
CA LEU A 24 10.73 6.97 1.26
C LEU A 24 9.41 7.45 0.65
N ARG A 25 8.48 7.94 1.49
CA ARG A 25 7.21 8.49 1.01
C ARG A 25 7.43 9.68 0.07
N ALA A 26 8.34 10.59 0.42
CA ALA A 26 8.66 11.74 -0.42
C ALA A 26 9.25 11.30 -1.78
N GLU A 27 10.20 10.37 -1.76
CA GLU A 27 10.84 9.82 -2.97
C GLU A 27 9.81 9.11 -3.88
N CYS A 28 8.92 8.28 -3.31
CA CYS A 28 7.87 7.60 -4.06
C CYS A 28 6.84 8.57 -4.63
N SER A 29 6.48 9.63 -3.90
CA SER A 29 5.54 10.65 -4.35
C SER A 29 6.10 11.48 -5.52
N GLN A 30 7.42 11.72 -5.54
CA GLN A 30 8.08 12.43 -6.65
C GLN A 30 8.28 11.55 -7.89
N SER A 31 8.51 10.24 -7.71
CA SER A 31 8.86 9.32 -8.80
C SER A 31 7.65 8.63 -9.48
N SER A 32 6.49 8.59 -8.83
CA SER A 32 5.31 7.86 -9.31
C SER A 32 4.24 8.79 -9.88
N SER A 33 4.45 9.30 -11.10
CA SER A 33 3.45 10.15 -11.78
C SER A 33 2.19 9.38 -12.23
N ILE A 34 2.26 8.04 -12.31
CA ILE A 34 1.13 7.19 -12.73
C ILE A 34 0.80 6.21 -11.60
N THR A 35 -0.45 6.22 -11.19
CA THR A 35 -1.02 5.31 -10.18
C THR A 35 -2.24 4.59 -10.73
N LEU A 36 -2.52 3.38 -10.24
CA LEU A 36 -3.72 2.61 -10.58
C LEU A 36 -4.52 2.32 -9.32
N ALA A 37 -5.81 2.65 -9.32
CA ALA A 37 -6.72 2.29 -8.22
C ALA A 37 -7.33 0.91 -8.47
N ARG A 38 -7.24 0.03 -7.47
CA ARG A 38 -8.00 -1.23 -7.43
C ARG A 38 -9.32 -0.98 -6.72
N LEU A 39 -10.41 -1.07 -7.47
CA LEU A 39 -11.77 -0.87 -6.97
C LEU A 39 -12.45 -2.23 -6.73
N CYS A 40 -13.28 -2.29 -5.69
CA CYS A 40 -14.14 -3.44 -5.45
C CYS A 40 -15.17 -3.55 -6.59
N PRO A 41 -15.25 -4.68 -7.31
CA PRO A 41 -16.20 -4.85 -8.40
C PRO A 41 -17.65 -4.92 -7.92
N TYR A 42 -17.88 -5.27 -6.65
CA TYR A 42 -19.21 -5.40 -6.08
C TYR A 42 -19.82 -4.07 -5.64
N CYS A 43 -19.02 -3.18 -5.04
CA CYS A 43 -19.53 -1.94 -4.44
C CYS A 43 -18.80 -0.66 -4.86
N GLY A 44 -17.82 -0.75 -5.77
CA GLY A 44 -17.04 0.40 -6.25
C GLY A 44 -16.05 0.98 -5.23
N HIS A 45 -15.97 0.43 -4.02
CA HIS A 45 -15.08 0.94 -2.97
C HIS A 45 -13.61 0.82 -3.39
N LYS A 46 -12.84 1.90 -3.20
CA LYS A 46 -11.41 1.92 -3.47
C LYS A 46 -10.65 1.12 -2.42
N ILE A 47 -10.11 -0.02 -2.81
CA ILE A 47 -9.39 -0.94 -1.90
C ILE A 47 -7.95 -0.48 -1.74
N GLU A 48 -7.24 -0.21 -2.83
CA GLU A 48 -5.84 0.21 -2.78
C GLU A 48 -5.44 1.05 -4.00
N ILE A 49 -4.32 1.76 -3.87
CA ILE A 49 -3.69 2.50 -4.96
C ILE A 49 -2.31 1.89 -5.19
N LEU A 50 -2.11 1.34 -6.39
CA LEU A 50 -0.82 0.84 -6.83
C LEU A 50 -0.01 1.99 -7.41
N SER A 51 1.21 2.15 -6.90
CA SER A 51 2.21 3.03 -7.53
C SER A 51 2.85 2.30 -8.72
N ARG A 52 3.53 3.06 -9.59
CA ARG A 52 4.24 2.53 -10.76
C ARG A 52 5.16 1.36 -10.37
N GLY A 53 5.08 0.25 -11.10
CA GLY A 53 5.89 -0.94 -10.84
C GLY A 53 5.31 -2.21 -11.47
N THR A 54 5.67 -3.37 -10.92
CA THR A 54 5.09 -4.68 -11.26
C THR A 54 4.41 -5.24 -10.02
N HIS A 55 3.13 -5.55 -10.15
CA HIS A 55 2.28 -6.05 -9.07
C HIS A 55 1.76 -7.43 -9.44
N GLY A 56 1.90 -8.38 -8.52
CA GLY A 56 1.39 -9.73 -8.69
C GLY A 56 -0.13 -9.82 -8.59
N TYR A 57 -0.63 -11.03 -8.82
CA TYR A 57 -2.00 -11.41 -8.48
C TYR A 57 -2.23 -11.19 -6.98
N ALA A 58 -3.37 -10.60 -6.63
CA ALA A 58 -3.71 -10.30 -5.25
C ALA A 58 -5.16 -10.69 -4.95
N PHE A 59 -5.41 -11.12 -3.72
CA PHE A 59 -6.74 -11.42 -3.23
C PHE A 59 -6.94 -10.70 -1.90
N THR A 60 -7.96 -9.87 -1.80
CA THR A 60 -8.19 -9.03 -0.61
C THR A 60 -9.67 -8.97 -0.27
N LYS A 61 -9.98 -9.02 1.02
CA LYS A 61 -11.34 -8.79 1.52
C LYS A 61 -11.66 -7.29 1.46
N CYS A 62 -12.74 -6.92 0.80
CA CYS A 62 -13.18 -5.53 0.73
C CYS A 62 -13.53 -5.03 2.15
N PRO A 63 -12.92 -3.94 2.64
CA PRO A 63 -13.21 -3.40 3.97
C PRO A 63 -14.62 -2.79 4.07
N ASN A 64 -15.26 -2.53 2.93
CA ASN A 64 -16.60 -1.94 2.88
C ASN A 64 -17.71 -2.99 2.84
N CYS A 65 -17.74 -3.87 1.82
CA CYS A 65 -18.81 -4.85 1.66
C CYS A 65 -18.48 -6.25 2.22
N GLY A 66 -17.24 -6.47 2.66
CA GLY A 66 -16.81 -7.77 3.21
C GLY A 66 -16.57 -8.86 2.18
N GLU A 67 -16.86 -8.62 0.89
CA GLU A 67 -16.62 -9.59 -0.17
C GLU A 67 -15.15 -9.80 -0.49
N ASN A 68 -14.85 -10.99 -0.97
CA ASN A 68 -13.52 -11.38 -1.39
C ASN A 68 -13.28 -11.00 -2.85
N VAL A 69 -12.24 -10.21 -3.12
CA VAL A 69 -11.96 -9.65 -4.45
C VAL A 69 -10.58 -10.09 -4.93
N GLY A 70 -10.53 -10.64 -6.14
CA GLY A 70 -9.29 -10.94 -6.85
C GLY A 70 -8.90 -9.84 -7.83
N PHE A 71 -7.60 -9.53 -7.89
CA PHE A 71 -7.04 -8.58 -8.84
C PHE A 71 -5.96 -9.24 -9.69
N PRO A 72 -5.97 -9.06 -11.02
CA PRO A 72 -4.95 -9.61 -11.89
C PRO A 72 -3.58 -8.96 -11.63
N PRO A 73 -2.48 -9.61 -12.06
CA PRO A 73 -1.18 -8.96 -12.13
C PRO A 73 -1.24 -7.70 -13.01
N VAL A 74 -0.49 -6.66 -12.63
CA VAL A 74 -0.43 -5.39 -13.36
C VAL A 74 1.02 -4.95 -13.48
N SER A 75 1.43 -4.60 -14.69
CA SER A 75 2.73 -3.99 -14.95
C SER A 75 2.54 -2.64 -15.64
N PHE A 76 3.12 -1.59 -15.07
CA PHE A 76 3.12 -0.27 -15.68
C PHE A 76 4.19 -0.24 -16.77
N ARG A 77 3.79 -0.05 -18.03
CA ARG A 77 4.75 0.09 -19.14
C ARG A 77 5.28 1.53 -19.19
N LEU A 78 6.55 1.67 -19.56
CA LEU A 78 7.10 2.93 -20.05
C LEU A 78 6.49 3.20 -21.43
N ALA A 79 6.06 4.44 -21.65
CA ALA A 79 5.73 4.94 -22.99
C ALA A 79 7.01 5.16 -23.79
#